data_AF-A0A8C3K9K7-F1
#
_entry.id   AF-A0A8C3K9K7-F1
#
_cell.length_a   1.000
_cell.length_b   1.000
_cell.length_c   1.000
_cell.angle_alpha   90.00
_cell.angle_beta   90.00
_cell.angle_gamma   90.00
#
_symmetry.space_group_name_H-M   'P 1'
#
loop_
_entity.id
_entity.type
_entity.pdbx_description
1 polymer ?
#
loop_
_entity_poly.entity_id
_entity_poly.type
_entity_poly.pdbx_seq_one_letter_code
_entity_poly.pdbx_strand_id
1 'polypeptide(L)'
;MVDGGSNIKARSSYNEKTPRIIVSRSHAGKVEQVARQTFGNKTVIIPAGGAGYKVLALLDVAEKNQEEADVYIHVTYIKKWDICAGNAVLRALGGHMTTLTGEEISYTGSDGNEGGLIASINMNHKALIEKLPDLEKTSHK
;
A
#
# COMPACT_ATOMS: atom_id res chain seq x y z
N MET A 1 -2.31 11.57 -21.94
CA MET A 1 -2.47 10.16 -21.51
C MET A 1 -1.31 9.37 -22.10
N VAL A 2 -0.47 8.79 -21.25
CA VAL A 2 0.69 7.96 -21.63
C VAL A 2 0.23 6.50 -21.80
N ASP A 3 -0.66 6.23 -22.75
CA ASP A 3 -1.28 4.90 -22.88
C ASP A 3 -0.52 3.95 -23.84
N GLY A 4 0.55 4.42 -24.48
CA GLY A 4 1.22 3.66 -25.55
C GLY A 4 2.58 3.04 -25.21
N GLY A 5 3.22 3.41 -24.09
CA GLY A 5 4.66 3.15 -23.90
C GLY A 5 5.11 2.69 -22.51
N SER A 6 4.22 2.58 -21.51
CA SER A 6 4.61 2.07 -20.19
C SER A 6 4.60 0.54 -20.16
N ASN A 7 5.63 -0.04 -19.55
CA ASN A 7 5.73 -1.48 -19.24
C ASN A 7 5.00 -1.85 -17.93
N ILE A 8 4.22 -0.93 -17.38
CA ILE A 8 3.43 -1.09 -16.16
C ILE A 8 2.01 -0.56 -16.39
N LYS A 9 1.02 -1.28 -15.88
CA LYS A 9 -0.42 -0.98 -16.03
C LYS A 9 -1.18 -1.32 -14.76
N ALA A 10 -2.42 -0.87 -14.62
CA ALA A 10 -3.31 -1.43 -13.61
C ALA A 10 -3.67 -2.87 -13.99
N ARG A 11 -3.83 -3.76 -13.00
CA ARG A 11 -4.31 -5.13 -13.22
C ARG A 11 -5.78 -5.12 -13.66
N SER A 12 -6.22 -6.21 -14.29
CA SER A 12 -7.59 -6.37 -14.78
C SER A 12 -8.64 -6.48 -13.67
N SER A 13 -8.24 -6.90 -12.46
CA SER A 13 -9.13 -7.02 -11.30
C SER A 13 -8.38 -6.94 -9.99
N TYR A 14 -9.09 -6.52 -8.93
CA TYR A 14 -8.60 -6.41 -7.56
C TYR A 14 -9.67 -7.00 -6.62
N ASN A 15 -9.26 -7.68 -5.54
CA ASN A 15 -10.19 -8.34 -4.62
C ASN A 15 -10.48 -7.48 -3.38
N GLU A 16 -11.67 -6.89 -3.30
CA GLU A 16 -12.09 -6.08 -2.13
C GLU A 16 -12.59 -6.89 -0.94
N LYS A 17 -13.03 -8.15 -1.15
CA LYS A 17 -13.65 -8.99 -0.11
C LYS A 17 -12.61 -9.77 0.69
N THR A 18 -11.62 -10.33 0.01
CA THR A 18 -10.50 -11.08 0.59
C THR A 18 -9.20 -10.65 -0.08
N PRO A 19 -8.75 -9.42 0.16
CA PRO A 19 -7.58 -8.87 -0.50
C PRO A 19 -6.32 -9.67 -0.18
N ARG A 20 -5.39 -9.69 -1.13
CA ARG A 20 -3.99 -10.03 -0.92
C ARG A 20 -3.28 -8.76 -0.46
N ILE A 21 -2.70 -8.78 0.74
CA ILE A 21 -2.11 -7.59 1.35
C ILE A 21 -0.61 -7.76 1.44
N ILE A 22 0.11 -6.87 0.76
CA ILE A 22 1.57 -6.84 0.82
C ILE A 22 2.03 -5.92 1.94
N VAL A 23 2.98 -6.41 2.74
CA VAL A 23 3.45 -5.75 3.97
C VAL A 23 4.96 -5.77 4.04
N SER A 24 5.57 -4.92 4.87
CA SER A 24 7.02 -4.96 5.07
C SER A 24 7.45 -6.21 5.85
N ARG A 25 8.42 -6.98 5.32
CA ARG A 25 9.03 -8.13 6.04
C ARG A 25 9.57 -7.75 7.41
N SER A 26 10.28 -6.62 7.50
CA SER A 26 10.99 -6.21 8.72
C SER A 26 10.05 -5.74 9.86
N HIS A 27 8.77 -5.53 9.56
CA HIS A 27 7.76 -5.09 10.54
C HIS A 27 6.49 -5.94 10.50
N ALA A 28 6.57 -7.17 9.96
CA ALA A 28 5.42 -7.98 9.58
C ALA A 28 4.45 -8.28 10.74
N GLY A 29 4.94 -8.49 11.98
CA GLY A 29 4.10 -8.90 13.11
C GLY A 29 2.98 -7.92 13.48
N LYS A 30 3.27 -6.61 13.49
CA LYS A 30 2.24 -5.59 13.77
C LYS A 30 1.27 -5.42 12.59
N VAL A 31 1.76 -5.56 11.36
CA VAL A 31 0.95 -5.35 10.15
C VAL A 31 0.00 -6.53 9.90
N GLU A 32 0.46 -7.76 10.13
CA GLU A 32 -0.34 -8.97 9.94
C GLU A 32 -1.57 -8.98 10.84
N GLN A 33 -1.41 -8.59 12.11
CA GLN A 33 -2.54 -8.48 13.04
C GLN A 33 -3.57 -7.46 12.55
N VAL A 34 -3.14 -6.26 12.15
CA VAL A 34 -4.01 -5.21 11.60
C VAL A 34 -4.74 -5.71 10.36
N ALA A 35 -3.99 -6.29 9.42
CA ALA A 35 -4.54 -6.78 8.16
C ALA A 35 -5.60 -7.90 8.38
N ARG A 36 -5.33 -8.84 9.28
CA ARG A 36 -6.29 -9.91 9.61
C ARG A 36 -7.51 -9.40 10.36
N GLN A 37 -7.35 -8.41 11.24
CA GLN A 37 -8.47 -7.78 11.95
C GLN A 37 -9.36 -6.99 10.98
N THR A 38 -8.77 -6.27 10.03
CA THR A 38 -9.48 -5.42 9.06
C THR A 38 -10.20 -6.22 7.97
N PHE A 39 -9.53 -7.24 7.40
CA PHE A 39 -9.97 -7.91 6.19
C PHE A 39 -10.38 -9.38 6.43
N GLY A 40 -10.25 -9.85 7.67
CA GLY A 40 -10.62 -11.20 8.10
C GLY A 40 -9.54 -12.25 7.84
N ASN A 41 -9.76 -13.44 8.40
CA ASN A 41 -8.76 -14.53 8.42
C ASN A 41 -8.42 -15.13 7.05
N LYS A 42 -9.28 -14.91 6.04
CA LYS A 42 -9.07 -15.41 4.66
C LYS A 42 -8.12 -14.53 3.85
N THR A 43 -7.71 -13.39 4.40
CA THR A 43 -6.76 -12.46 3.79
C THR A 43 -5.38 -13.11 3.66
N VAL A 44 -4.79 -13.01 2.48
CA VAL A 44 -3.43 -13.49 2.22
C VAL A 44 -2.46 -12.37 2.56
N ILE A 45 -1.50 -12.62 3.44
CA ILE A 45 -0.46 -11.65 3.81
C ILE A 45 0.83 -12.02 3.08
N ILE A 46 1.38 -11.05 2.34
CA ILE A 46 2.58 -11.22 1.52
C ILE A 46 3.67 -10.34 2.13
N PRO A 47 4.64 -10.91 2.86
CA PRO A 47 5.71 -10.13 3.45
C PRO A 47 6.81 -9.88 2.40
N ALA A 48 7.05 -8.62 2.02
CA ALA A 48 8.07 -8.24 1.03
C ALA A 48 9.03 -7.13 1.51
N GLY A 49 10.23 -7.09 0.91
CA GLY A 49 11.22 -6.02 1.10
C GLY A 49 11.17 -4.99 -0.03
N GLY A 50 11.58 -3.74 0.25
CA GLY A 50 11.60 -2.65 -0.72
C GLY A 50 10.24 -1.95 -0.87
N ALA A 51 10.21 -0.62 -0.74
CA ALA A 51 8.96 0.14 -0.86
C ALA A 51 8.46 0.19 -2.31
N GLY A 52 9.35 0.48 -3.27
CA GLY A 52 9.02 0.45 -4.70
C GLY A 52 8.51 -0.91 -5.17
N TYR A 53 9.14 -2.01 -4.73
CA TYR A 53 8.67 -3.37 -5.03
C TYR A 53 7.23 -3.60 -4.57
N LYS A 54 6.87 -3.11 -3.37
CA LYS A 54 5.50 -3.25 -2.85
C LYS A 54 4.46 -2.42 -3.60
N VAL A 55 4.87 -1.29 -4.17
CA VAL A 55 3.99 -0.51 -5.07
C VAL A 55 3.81 -1.24 -6.40
N LEU A 56 4.88 -1.76 -6.99
CA LEU A 56 4.81 -2.54 -8.23
C LEU A 56 3.95 -3.80 -8.08
N ALA A 57 3.91 -4.40 -6.89
CA ALA A 57 3.02 -5.52 -6.60
C ALA A 57 1.53 -5.21 -6.76
N LEU A 58 1.13 -3.93 -6.73
CA LEU A 58 -0.25 -3.51 -6.99
C LEU A 58 -0.56 -3.39 -8.48
N LEU A 59 0.43 -3.51 -9.35
CA LEU A 59 0.35 -3.23 -10.77
C LEU A 59 0.58 -4.51 -11.58
N ASP A 60 0.13 -4.48 -12.83
CA ASP A 60 0.52 -5.44 -13.85
C ASP A 60 1.90 -5.01 -14.39
N VAL A 61 2.89 -5.89 -14.23
CA VAL A 61 4.28 -5.66 -14.64
C VAL A 61 4.79 -6.86 -15.43
N ALA A 62 5.78 -6.65 -16.31
CA ALA A 62 6.30 -7.71 -17.17
C ALA A 62 7.07 -8.83 -16.42
N GLU A 63 7.49 -8.60 -15.18
CA GLU A 63 8.26 -9.55 -14.38
C GLU A 63 7.37 -10.67 -13.83
N LYS A 64 7.57 -11.90 -14.31
CA LYS A 64 6.72 -13.06 -13.98
C LYS A 64 6.77 -13.46 -12.50
N ASN A 65 7.83 -13.11 -11.79
CA ASN A 65 8.01 -13.45 -10.37
C ASN A 65 7.65 -12.30 -9.42
N GLN A 66 7.06 -11.21 -9.94
CA GLN A 66 6.54 -10.15 -9.10
C GLN A 66 5.35 -10.68 -8.31
N GLU A 67 5.35 -10.44 -6.99
CA GLU A 67 4.17 -10.73 -6.18
C GLU A 67 3.00 -9.84 -6.61
N GLU A 68 1.83 -10.44 -6.74
CA GLU A 68 0.60 -9.70 -6.96
C GLU A 68 -0.14 -9.47 -5.64
N ALA A 69 -0.48 -8.20 -5.38
CA ALA A 69 -1.20 -7.76 -4.21
C ALA A 69 -2.31 -6.78 -4.57
N ASP A 70 -3.37 -6.77 -3.77
CA ASP A 70 -4.50 -5.85 -3.92
C ASP A 70 -4.30 -4.56 -3.13
N VAL A 71 -3.65 -4.68 -1.96
CA VAL A 71 -3.44 -3.54 -1.04
C VAL A 71 -2.01 -3.59 -0.49
N TYR A 72 -1.36 -2.42 -0.43
CA TYR A 72 -0.09 -2.25 0.28
C TYR A 72 -0.37 -1.53 1.60
N ILE A 73 0.02 -2.15 2.72
CA ILE A 73 -0.07 -1.55 4.06
C ILE A 73 1.30 -1.48 4.71
N HIS A 74 1.61 -0.35 5.31
CA HIS A 74 2.79 -0.13 6.14
C HIS A 74 2.36 0.65 7.40
N VAL A 75 2.69 0.16 8.60
CA VAL A 75 2.16 0.73 9.87
C VAL A 75 3.19 1.44 10.73
N THR A 76 4.41 1.61 10.22
CA THR A 76 5.51 2.27 10.93
C THR A 76 6.03 3.46 10.15
N TYR A 77 6.98 4.17 10.73
CA TYR A 77 7.75 5.19 10.04
C TYR A 77 8.29 4.69 8.68
N ILE A 78 8.16 5.51 7.65
CA ILE A 78 8.77 5.30 6.34
C ILE A 78 9.28 6.63 5.78
N LYS A 79 10.44 6.61 5.12
CA LYS A 79 10.98 7.83 4.53
C LYS A 79 10.20 8.20 3.28
N LYS A 80 10.00 9.49 3.05
CA LYS A 80 9.25 9.99 1.89
C LYS A 80 9.92 9.65 0.57
N TRP A 81 11.25 9.59 0.52
CA TRP A 81 11.98 9.16 -0.67
C TRP A 81 11.74 7.69 -1.04
N ASP A 82 11.42 6.82 -0.07
CA ASP A 82 11.12 5.41 -0.35
C ASP A 82 9.78 5.25 -1.10
N ILE A 83 8.86 6.20 -0.93
CA ILE A 83 7.47 6.07 -1.41
C ILE A 83 7.08 7.11 -2.46
N CYS A 84 7.84 8.21 -2.62
CA CYS A 84 7.49 9.33 -3.51
C CYS A 84 7.31 8.88 -4.96
N ALA A 85 8.31 8.20 -5.51
CA ALA A 85 8.25 7.69 -6.89
C ALA A 85 7.09 6.70 -7.08
N GLY A 86 6.90 5.80 -6.11
CA GLY A 86 5.82 4.82 -6.14
C GLY A 86 4.43 5.47 -6.09
N ASN A 87 4.24 6.47 -5.22
CA ASN A 87 2.98 7.22 -5.15
C ASN A 87 2.69 7.96 -6.46
N ALA A 88 3.69 8.63 -7.05
CA ALA A 88 3.51 9.32 -8.33
C ALA A 88 3.07 8.37 -9.46
N VAL A 89 3.72 7.19 -9.56
CA VAL A 89 3.34 6.15 -10.53
C VAL A 89 1.93 5.64 -10.27
N LEU A 90 1.61 5.31 -9.01
CA LEU A 90 0.31 4.79 -8.63
C LEU A 90 -0.81 5.79 -8.95
N ARG A 91 -0.62 7.08 -8.63
CA ARG A 91 -1.55 8.17 -8.95
C ARG A 91 -1.72 8.38 -10.45
N ALA A 92 -0.64 8.28 -11.23
CA ALA A 92 -0.72 8.41 -12.68
C ALA A 92 -1.60 7.32 -13.33
N LEU A 93 -1.72 6.16 -12.67
CA LEU A 93 -2.57 5.04 -13.09
C LEU A 93 -3.96 5.05 -12.41
N GLY A 94 -4.31 6.12 -11.67
CA GLY A 94 -5.61 6.25 -10.99
C GLY A 94 -5.70 5.56 -9.62
N GLY A 95 -4.57 5.15 -9.04
CA GLY A 95 -4.50 4.64 -7.68
C GLY A 95 -4.27 5.74 -6.63
N HIS A 96 -4.27 5.31 -5.37
CA HIS A 96 -4.17 6.16 -4.18
C HIS A 96 -3.11 5.62 -3.22
N MET A 97 -2.38 6.53 -2.58
CA MET A 97 -1.51 6.24 -1.45
C MET A 97 -1.63 7.37 -0.43
N THR A 98 -2.21 7.05 0.73
CA THR A 98 -2.49 8.00 1.82
C THR A 98 -1.83 7.51 3.10
N THR A 99 -1.86 8.36 4.14
CA THR A 99 -1.68 7.90 5.52
C THR A 99 -2.74 6.85 5.88
N LEU A 100 -2.54 6.14 6.99
CA LEU A 100 -3.54 5.19 7.51
C LEU A 100 -4.84 5.86 7.97
N THR A 101 -4.85 7.19 8.15
CA THR A 101 -6.03 8.00 8.46
C THR A 101 -6.72 8.56 7.21
N GLY A 102 -6.17 8.30 6.01
CA GLY A 102 -6.73 8.75 4.74
C GLY A 102 -6.26 10.13 4.28
N GLU A 103 -5.24 10.70 4.91
CA GLU A 103 -4.67 11.98 4.51
C GLU A 103 -3.68 11.82 3.36
N GLU A 104 -3.67 12.79 2.45
CA GLU A 104 -2.68 12.83 1.38
C GLU A 104 -1.26 13.02 1.95
N ILE A 105 -0.32 12.20 1.48
CA ILE A 105 1.08 12.29 1.94
C ILE A 105 1.74 13.52 1.30
N SER A 106 2.11 14.50 2.11
CA SER A 106 2.93 15.63 1.66
C SER A 106 4.40 15.22 1.47
N TYR A 107 4.95 15.53 0.29
CA TYR A 107 6.37 15.31 -0.03
C TYR A 107 7.28 16.49 0.28
N THR A 108 6.75 17.55 0.90
CA THR A 108 7.51 18.70 1.38
C THR A 108 7.74 18.62 2.90
N GLY A 109 8.65 19.45 3.42
CA GLY A 109 8.91 19.54 4.86
C GLY A 109 9.73 18.38 5.38
N SER A 110 9.27 17.72 6.45
CA SER A 110 9.98 16.61 7.11
C SER A 110 10.25 15.45 6.14
N ASP A 111 11.32 14.68 6.39
CA ASP A 111 11.72 13.57 5.52
C ASP A 111 10.87 12.30 5.69
N GLY A 112 9.99 12.26 6.69
CA GLY A 112 9.31 11.06 7.15
C GLY A 112 7.79 11.11 7.06
N ASN A 113 7.20 9.95 6.82
CA ASN A 113 5.78 9.68 7.04
C ASN A 113 5.66 8.76 8.27
N GLU A 114 5.25 9.32 9.41
CA GLU A 114 5.39 8.67 10.72
C GLU A 114 4.32 7.59 10.97
N GLY A 115 3.08 7.86 10.57
CA GLY A 115 1.92 7.00 10.82
C GLY A 115 1.74 5.85 9.83
N GLY A 116 2.71 5.62 8.93
CA GLY A 116 2.59 4.62 7.88
C GLY A 116 1.60 5.01 6.77
N LEU A 117 1.30 4.07 5.89
CA LEU A 117 0.49 4.32 4.70
C LEU A 117 -0.35 3.12 4.29
N ILE A 118 -1.39 3.40 3.52
CA ILE A 118 -2.15 2.43 2.75
C ILE A 118 -2.15 2.85 1.29
N ALA A 119 -1.99 1.89 0.38
CA ALA A 119 -2.07 2.12 -1.05
C ALA A 119 -2.97 1.09 -1.74
N SER A 120 -3.76 1.55 -2.71
CA SER A 120 -4.66 0.71 -3.52
C SER A 120 -4.91 1.35 -4.89
N ILE A 121 -5.43 0.60 -5.84
CA ILE A 121 -5.78 1.07 -7.18
C ILE A 121 -7.03 0.32 -7.67
N ASN A 122 -7.92 1.01 -8.39
CA ASN A 122 -9.19 0.46 -8.88
C ASN A 122 -10.05 -0.24 -7.79
N MET A 123 -9.97 0.26 -6.55
CA MET A 123 -10.73 -0.20 -5.38
C MET A 123 -11.31 1.03 -4.67
N ASN A 124 -12.34 0.84 -3.86
CA ASN A 124 -12.85 1.91 -2.99
C ASN A 124 -11.86 2.19 -1.84
N HIS A 125 -10.90 3.09 -2.08
CA HIS A 125 -9.84 3.42 -1.15
C HIS A 125 -10.36 3.91 0.22
N LYS A 126 -11.40 4.75 0.21
CA LYS A 126 -12.02 5.26 1.44
C LYS A 126 -12.61 4.14 2.30
N ALA A 127 -13.29 3.17 1.68
CA ALA A 127 -13.83 2.01 2.37
C ALA A 127 -12.74 1.07 2.92
N LEU A 128 -11.53 1.09 2.36
CA LEU A 128 -10.38 0.38 2.94
C LEU A 128 -9.89 1.07 4.21
N ILE A 129 -9.77 2.40 4.17
CA ILE A 129 -9.36 3.22 5.33
C ILE A 129 -10.36 3.06 6.48
N GLU A 130 -11.67 3.14 6.21
CA GLU A 130 -12.73 3.01 7.22
C GLU A 130 -12.75 1.65 7.94
N LYS A 131 -12.15 0.61 7.35
CA LYS A 131 -12.03 -0.71 8.00
C LYS A 131 -10.77 -0.85 8.85
N LEU A 132 -9.78 0.02 8.68
CA LEU A 132 -8.55 -0.04 9.48
C LEU A 132 -8.91 0.21 10.95
N PRO A 133 -8.30 -0.54 11.90
CA PRO A 133 -8.47 -0.23 13.31
C PRO A 133 -7.90 1.16 13.62
N ASP A 134 -8.41 1.80 14.66
CA ASP A 134 -7.83 3.03 15.20
C ASP A 134 -6.40 2.73 15.69
N LEU A 135 -5.42 3.00 14.83
CA LEU A 135 -3.99 2.82 15.14
C LEU A 135 -3.38 4.06 15.81
N GLU A 136 -4.18 5.09 16.05
CA GLU A 136 -3.82 6.18 16.95
C GLU A 136 -3.67 5.63 18.37
N LYS A 137 -2.44 5.25 18.75
CA LYS A 137 -1.85 5.24 20.12
C LYS A 137 -0.73 4.20 20.33
N THR A 138 0.06 3.84 19.31
CA THR A 138 1.22 2.94 19.53
C THR A 138 2.59 3.50 19.18
N SER A 139 2.70 4.79 18.85
CA SER A 139 3.98 5.45 18.53
C SER A 139 4.42 6.56 19.50
N HIS A 140 3.92 6.55 20.74
CA HIS A 140 4.56 7.29 21.83
C HIS A 140 5.03 6.34 22.92
N LYS A 141 6.28 5.92 22.82
CA LYS A 141 7.13 5.57 23.96
C LYS A 141 8.58 5.83 23.62
#